data_AF-A0A8T1EPA5-F1
#
_entry.id   AF-A0A8T1EPA5-F1
#
_cell.length_a   1.000
_cell.length_b   1.000
_cell.length_c   1.000
_cell.angle_alpha   90.00
_cell.angle_beta   90.00
_cell.angle_gamma   90.00
#
_symmetry.space_group_name_H-M   'P 1'
#
loop_
_entity.id
_entity.type
_entity.pdbx_description
1 polymer ?
#
loop_
_entity_poly.entity_id
_entity_poly.type
_entity_poly.pdbx_seq_one_letter_code
_entity_poly.pdbx_strand_id
1 'polypeptide(L)'
;MEYEHGAENQPMDGNPSMRGPSESATHIARADCPHLSDPEWEALQRLATVIGEAAVATMLRTLSPTEQHGVALGFIVKEQRDAAAATTTTASSGTTPHAQSLKLHVSNYVGKEGESLLRWLVEVDTAIAARRIFDEP
;
A
#
# COMPACT_ATOMS: atom_id res chain seq x y z
N MET A 1 22.46 66.06 -48.09
CA MET A 1 22.94 65.01 -47.18
C MET A 1 21.87 64.83 -46.13
N GLU A 2 20.94 63.93 -46.43
CA GLU A 2 20.05 63.26 -45.47
C GLU A 2 20.90 62.41 -44.51
N TYR A 3 20.57 62.36 -43.23
CA TYR A 3 20.35 61.16 -42.37
C TYR A 3 20.10 61.66 -40.93
N GLU A 4 18.84 61.73 -40.50
CA GLU A 4 18.06 60.69 -39.83
C GLU A 4 18.14 60.76 -38.28
N HIS A 5 16.97 61.09 -37.74
CA HIS A 5 16.56 60.92 -36.35
C HIS A 5 16.40 59.41 -36.09
N GLY A 6 17.19 58.86 -35.17
CA GLY A 6 17.07 57.46 -34.78
C GLY A 6 17.64 57.24 -33.38
N ALA A 7 16.89 57.65 -32.36
CA ALA A 7 17.14 57.21 -30.99
C ALA A 7 16.65 55.75 -30.88
N GLU A 8 17.51 54.82 -31.27
CA GLU A 8 17.33 53.39 -31.00
C GLU A 8 17.49 53.15 -29.49
N ASN A 9 16.36 53.16 -28.79
CA ASN A 9 16.26 52.62 -27.45
C ASN A 9 16.40 51.09 -27.56
N GLN A 10 17.62 50.57 -27.38
CA GLN A 10 17.83 49.14 -27.14
C GLN A 10 17.18 48.77 -25.80
N PRO A 11 16.16 47.89 -25.76
CA PRO A 11 15.91 47.14 -24.55
C PRO A 11 17.08 46.15 -24.41
N MET A 12 17.81 46.26 -23.32
CA MET A 12 18.72 45.21 -22.88
C MET A 12 17.86 44.02 -22.43
N ASP A 13 17.30 43.30 -23.40
CA ASP A 13 16.57 42.06 -23.19
C ASP A 13 17.61 40.96 -22.95
N GLY A 14 17.87 40.69 -21.68
CA GLY A 14 18.92 39.77 -21.30
C GLY A 14 19.17 39.77 -19.80
N ASN A 15 18.13 39.95 -18.98
CA ASN A 15 18.24 39.49 -17.60
C ASN A 15 18.16 37.95 -17.65
N PRO A 16 19.19 37.23 -17.16
CA PRO A 16 19.15 35.78 -17.08
C PRO A 16 17.93 35.39 -16.27
N SER A 17 16.92 34.84 -16.95
CA SER A 17 15.86 34.10 -16.29
C SER A 17 16.55 32.96 -15.57
N MET A 18 16.82 33.18 -14.29
CA MET A 18 16.94 32.16 -13.27
C MET A 18 15.64 31.36 -13.32
N ARG A 19 15.49 30.51 -14.34
CA ARG A 19 14.69 29.30 -14.23
C ARG A 19 15.34 28.59 -13.07
N GLY A 20 14.75 28.78 -11.89
CA GLY A 20 15.26 28.19 -10.67
C GLY A 20 15.50 26.71 -10.93
N PRO A 21 16.57 26.11 -10.41
CA PRO A 21 16.78 24.66 -10.48
C PRO A 21 15.67 23.82 -9.81
N SER A 22 14.58 24.43 -9.35
CA SER A 22 13.72 23.83 -8.32
C SER A 22 12.46 23.15 -8.83
N GLU A 23 12.02 23.38 -10.07
CA GLU A 23 10.83 22.73 -10.63
C GLU A 23 11.18 21.42 -11.37
N SER A 24 12.39 21.36 -11.96
CA SER A 24 12.92 20.17 -12.64
C SER A 24 13.61 19.17 -11.70
N ALA A 25 13.86 19.54 -10.44
CA ALA A 25 14.60 18.69 -9.50
C ALA A 25 13.76 17.56 -8.87
N THR A 26 12.43 17.65 -9.00
CA THR A 26 11.48 16.68 -8.45
C THR A 26 10.93 15.71 -9.48
N HIS A 27 10.97 16.06 -10.77
CA HIS A 27 10.43 15.20 -11.82
C HIS A 27 11.44 14.12 -12.24
N ILE A 28 11.05 12.85 -12.20
CA ILE A 28 11.90 11.73 -12.61
C ILE A 28 11.39 11.15 -13.91
N ALA A 29 12.26 11.11 -14.92
CA ALA A 29 11.97 10.49 -16.18
C ALA A 29 12.33 9.00 -16.16
N ARG A 30 11.59 8.20 -16.93
CA ARG A 30 11.91 6.78 -17.18
C ARG A 30 13.35 6.58 -17.67
N ALA A 31 13.87 7.55 -18.43
CA ALA A 31 15.23 7.55 -18.95
C ALA A 31 16.31 7.61 -17.85
N ASP A 32 15.98 8.17 -16.68
CA ASP A 32 16.90 8.30 -15.55
C ASP A 32 17.05 6.98 -14.76
N CYS A 33 16.13 6.02 -14.97
CA CYS A 33 16.11 4.73 -14.29
C CYS A 33 16.00 3.56 -15.28
N PRO A 34 17.01 3.33 -16.15
CA PRO A 34 16.97 2.26 -17.14
C PRO A 34 17.04 0.86 -16.52
N HIS A 35 17.52 0.74 -15.29
CA HIS A 35 17.61 -0.52 -14.55
C HIS A 35 16.26 -1.03 -14.04
N LEU A 36 15.23 -0.19 -13.96
CA LEU A 36 13.90 -0.60 -13.53
C LEU A 36 13.13 -1.21 -14.70
N SER A 37 12.41 -2.29 -14.43
CA SER A 37 11.44 -2.87 -15.36
C SER A 37 10.19 -1.99 -15.45
N ASP A 38 9.43 -2.11 -16.53
CA ASP A 38 8.18 -1.36 -16.70
C ASP A 38 7.18 -1.51 -15.53
N PRO A 39 6.89 -2.72 -15.00
CA PRO A 39 5.99 -2.84 -13.84
C PRO A 39 6.54 -2.17 -12.57
N GLU A 40 7.86 -2.15 -12.39
CA GLU A 40 8.51 -1.51 -11.25
C GLU A 40 8.46 0.02 -11.36
N TRP A 41 8.68 0.55 -12.56
CA TRP A 41 8.53 1.97 -12.85
C TRP A 41 7.09 2.43 -12.60
N GLU A 42 6.10 1.72 -13.13
CA GLU A 42 4.68 2.03 -12.89
C GLU A 42 4.31 1.95 -11.41
N ALA A 43 4.91 1.03 -10.66
CA ALA A 43 4.72 0.95 -9.22
C ALA A 43 5.29 2.16 -8.48
N LEU A 44 6.44 2.70 -8.91
CA LEU A 44 6.98 3.94 -8.36
C LEU A 44 6.14 5.16 -8.73
N GLN A 45 5.58 5.21 -9.93
CA GLN A 45 4.64 6.27 -10.31
C GLN A 45 3.39 6.24 -9.43
N ARG A 46 2.85 5.05 -9.12
CA ARG A 46 1.76 4.91 -8.15
C ARG A 46 2.20 5.25 -6.72
N LEU A 47 3.40 4.83 -6.30
CA LEU A 47 3.93 5.22 -5.00
C LEU A 47 4.07 6.74 -4.88
N ALA A 48 4.46 7.43 -5.96
CA ALA A 48 4.56 8.89 -6.01
C ALA A 48 3.19 9.57 -5.82
N THR A 49 2.07 8.94 -6.21
CA THR A 49 0.74 9.48 -5.90
C THR A 49 0.37 9.33 -4.42
N VAL A 50 0.94 8.35 -3.73
CA VAL A 50 0.69 8.07 -2.30
C VAL A 50 1.55 8.95 -1.39
N ILE A 51 2.85 9.05 -1.65
CA ILE A 51 3.83 9.74 -0.77
C ILE A 51 4.41 11.03 -1.34
N GLY A 52 4.05 11.37 -2.59
CA GLY A 52 4.55 12.53 -3.31
C GLY A 52 5.80 12.23 -4.14
N GLU A 53 5.88 12.88 -5.29
CA GLU A 53 6.96 12.74 -6.27
C GLU A 53 8.32 13.15 -5.68
N ALA A 54 8.38 14.21 -4.88
CA ALA A 54 9.62 14.66 -4.24
C ALA A 54 10.21 13.62 -3.27
N ALA A 55 9.35 12.85 -2.59
CA ALA A 55 9.78 11.79 -1.68
C ALA A 55 10.37 10.61 -2.48
N VAL A 56 9.65 10.17 -3.53
CA VAL A 56 10.17 9.13 -4.45
C VAL A 56 11.46 9.57 -5.12
N ALA A 57 11.57 10.85 -5.50
CA ALA A 57 12.78 11.38 -6.10
C ALA A 57 13.97 11.43 -5.16
N THR A 58 13.72 11.71 -3.88
CA THR A 58 14.75 11.59 -2.85
C THR A 58 15.17 10.14 -2.69
N MET A 59 14.23 9.19 -2.64
CA MET A 59 14.53 7.75 -2.54
C MET A 59 15.38 7.26 -3.71
N LEU A 60 15.03 7.61 -4.95
CA LEU A 60 15.80 7.22 -6.13
C LEU A 60 17.20 7.85 -6.20
N ARG A 61 17.40 9.01 -5.56
CA ARG A 61 18.73 9.63 -5.45
C ARG A 61 19.60 9.02 -4.36
N THR A 62 19.00 8.52 -3.27
CA THR A 62 19.73 8.02 -2.09
C THR A 62 19.92 6.51 -2.09
N LEU A 63 18.99 5.76 -2.66
CA LEU A 63 18.99 4.29 -2.64
C LEU A 63 19.82 3.74 -3.79
N SER A 64 20.53 2.64 -3.53
CA SER A 64 21.21 1.86 -4.57
C SER A 64 20.21 1.22 -5.54
N PRO A 65 20.60 0.87 -6.78
CA PRO A 65 19.70 0.25 -7.75
C PRO A 65 18.94 -0.98 -7.23
N THR A 66 19.59 -1.81 -6.41
CA THR A 66 18.98 -2.99 -5.80
C THR A 66 17.93 -2.62 -4.74
N GLU A 67 18.19 -1.60 -3.93
CA GLU A 67 17.21 -1.11 -2.95
C GLU A 67 16.00 -0.48 -3.63
N GLN A 68 16.20 0.20 -4.77
CA GLN A 68 15.10 0.74 -5.58
C GLN A 68 14.18 -0.37 -6.11
N HIS A 69 14.74 -1.48 -6.60
CA HIS A 69 13.95 -2.67 -6.95
C HIS A 69 13.19 -3.21 -5.74
N GLY A 70 13.85 -3.30 -4.58
CA GLY A 70 13.21 -3.73 -3.33
C GLY A 70 12.00 -2.89 -2.96
N VAL A 71 12.10 -1.56 -3.09
CA VAL A 71 10.98 -0.62 -2.87
C VAL A 71 9.85 -0.87 -3.87
N ALA A 72 10.16 -0.95 -5.16
CA ALA A 72 9.15 -1.13 -6.21
C ALA A 72 8.42 -2.48 -6.06
N LEU A 73 9.15 -3.58 -5.87
CA LEU A 73 8.59 -4.91 -5.66
C LEU A 73 7.79 -5.00 -4.36
N GLY A 74 8.30 -4.39 -3.27
CA GLY A 74 7.59 -4.34 -2.00
C GLY A 74 6.24 -3.62 -2.13
N PHE A 75 6.21 -2.52 -2.89
CA PHE A 75 4.97 -1.80 -3.18
C PHE A 75 4.02 -2.63 -4.04
N ILE A 76 4.49 -3.30 -5.09
CA ILE A 76 3.67 -4.20 -5.93
C ILE A 76 3.05 -5.33 -5.13
N VAL A 77 3.83 -5.99 -4.26
CA VAL A 77 3.32 -7.09 -3.43
C VAL A 77 2.28 -6.58 -2.43
N LYS A 78 2.49 -5.41 -1.85
CA LYS A 78 1.52 -4.76 -0.98
C LYS A 78 0.21 -4.48 -1.74
N GLU A 79 0.29 -3.83 -2.89
CA GLU A 79 -0.87 -3.51 -3.74
C GLU A 79 -1.65 -4.77 -4.13
N GLN A 80 -0.95 -5.86 -4.49
CA GLN A 80 -1.62 -7.13 -4.78
C GLN A 80 -2.33 -7.72 -3.57
N ARG A 81 -1.73 -7.61 -2.37
CA ARG A 81 -2.37 -8.07 -1.12
C ARG A 81 -3.62 -7.25 -0.82
N ASP A 82 -3.53 -5.94 -0.97
CA ASP A 82 -4.63 -5.02 -0.73
C ASP A 82 -5.76 -5.24 -1.75
N ALA A 83 -5.42 -5.45 -3.03
CA ALA A 83 -6.38 -5.81 -4.07
C ALA A 83 -7.02 -7.19 -3.83
N ALA A 84 -6.25 -8.18 -3.38
CA ALA A 84 -6.78 -9.49 -3.00
C ALA A 84 -7.72 -9.39 -1.81
N ALA A 85 -7.37 -8.61 -0.78
CA ALA A 85 -8.23 -8.36 0.37
C ALA A 85 -9.52 -7.61 -0.02
N ALA A 86 -9.43 -6.63 -0.91
CA ALA A 86 -10.61 -5.92 -1.45
C ALA A 86 -11.49 -6.85 -2.29
N THR A 87 -10.88 -7.73 -3.09
CA THR A 87 -11.59 -8.75 -3.88
C THR A 87 -12.27 -9.76 -2.98
N THR A 88 -11.62 -10.24 -1.92
CA THR A 88 -12.26 -11.09 -0.91
C THR A 88 -13.37 -10.34 -0.17
N THR A 89 -13.23 -9.05 0.12
CA THR A 89 -14.28 -8.26 0.78
C THR A 89 -15.50 -8.04 -0.13
N THR A 90 -15.31 -7.96 -1.45
CA THR A 90 -16.39 -7.73 -2.43
C THR A 90 -17.01 -9.02 -2.99
N ALA A 91 -16.23 -10.09 -3.10
CA ALA A 91 -16.72 -11.44 -3.41
C ALA A 91 -17.30 -12.14 -2.17
N SER A 92 -16.92 -11.71 -0.96
CA SER A 92 -17.50 -12.13 0.31
C SER A 92 -18.47 -11.07 0.84
N SER A 93 -19.57 -10.86 0.12
CA SER A 93 -20.87 -10.62 0.80
C SER A 93 -21.42 -11.92 1.43
N GLY A 94 -20.52 -12.81 1.87
CA GLY A 94 -20.82 -14.11 2.43
C GLY A 94 -19.69 -14.57 3.33
N THR A 95 -19.64 -13.99 4.54
CA THR A 95 -18.82 -14.41 5.69
C THR A 95 -17.51 -13.62 5.86
N THR A 96 -17.63 -12.48 6.54
CA THR A 96 -16.60 -12.01 7.48
C THR A 96 -16.24 -13.16 8.44
N PRO A 97 -14.96 -13.49 8.68
CA PRO A 97 -14.57 -14.25 9.86
C PRO A 97 -14.63 -13.29 11.05
N HIS A 98 -15.81 -12.75 11.33
CA HIS A 98 -16.08 -12.20 12.64
C HIS A 98 -16.07 -13.43 13.54
N ALA A 99 -15.18 -13.50 14.52
CA ALA A 99 -15.25 -14.49 15.59
C ALA A 99 -16.59 -14.28 16.30
N GLN A 100 -17.64 -14.92 15.81
CA GLN A 100 -18.97 -14.86 16.37
C GLN A 100 -18.88 -15.63 17.68
N SER A 101 -19.11 -14.96 18.81
CA SER A 101 -19.24 -15.65 20.08
C SER A 101 -20.49 -16.52 20.03
N LEU A 102 -20.31 -17.83 19.93
CA LEU A 102 -21.40 -18.78 19.85
C LEU A 102 -21.78 -19.21 21.26
N LYS A 103 -23.02 -18.91 21.68
CA LYS A 103 -23.54 -19.41 22.97
C LYS A 103 -23.85 -20.90 22.84
N LEU A 104 -23.06 -21.75 23.47
CA LEU A 104 -23.34 -23.19 23.57
C LEU A 104 -24.35 -23.45 24.69
N HIS A 105 -25.26 -24.40 24.48
CA HIS A 105 -26.23 -24.83 25.49
C HIS A 105 -25.69 -26.09 26.18
N VAL A 106 -24.93 -25.88 27.26
CA VAL A 106 -24.31 -26.93 28.07
C VAL A 106 -24.68 -26.69 29.53
N SER A 107 -24.83 -27.75 30.30
CA SER A 107 -25.02 -27.67 31.75
C SER A 107 -23.84 -26.94 32.42
N ASN A 108 -24.10 -26.11 33.44
CA ASN A 108 -23.01 -25.45 34.16
C ASN A 108 -22.25 -26.47 35.02
N TYR A 109 -20.93 -26.51 34.91
CA TYR A 109 -20.11 -27.33 35.80
C TYR A 109 -19.97 -26.63 37.15
N VAL A 110 -20.49 -27.24 38.22
CA VAL A 110 -20.45 -26.66 39.57
C VAL A 110 -19.44 -27.34 40.49
N GLY A 111 -18.77 -28.41 40.02
CA GLY A 111 -17.65 -29.04 40.72
C GLY A 111 -18.04 -29.76 42.00
N LYS A 112 -19.27 -30.28 42.07
CA LYS A 112 -19.77 -31.02 43.23
C LYS A 112 -19.29 -32.47 43.23
N GLU A 113 -19.20 -33.06 44.42
CA GLU A 113 -18.86 -34.47 44.58
C GLU A 113 -19.90 -35.34 43.85
N GLY A 114 -19.46 -36.09 42.84
CA GLY A 114 -20.32 -36.86 41.92
C GLY A 114 -20.51 -36.25 40.52
N GLU A 115 -20.09 -35.00 40.30
CA GLU A 115 -20.05 -34.40 38.96
C GLU A 115 -18.70 -34.66 38.29
N SER A 116 -18.72 -35.49 37.25
CA SER A 116 -17.52 -35.77 36.46
C SER A 116 -17.22 -34.61 35.51
N LEU A 117 -16.07 -33.96 35.68
CA LEU A 117 -15.54 -32.97 34.74
C LEU A 117 -15.40 -33.56 33.33
N LEU A 118 -15.02 -34.84 33.22
CA LEU A 118 -14.91 -35.53 31.94
C LEU A 118 -16.26 -35.65 31.24
N ARG A 119 -17.34 -35.92 31.99
CA ARG A 119 -18.71 -35.93 31.42
C ARG A 119 -19.07 -34.55 30.87
N TRP A 120 -18.74 -33.48 31.59
CA TRP A 120 -19.02 -32.11 31.16
C TRP A 120 -18.24 -31.74 29.89
N LEU A 121 -16.95 -32.10 29.80
CA LEU A 121 -16.14 -31.88 28.60
C LEU A 121 -16.72 -32.57 27.37
N VAL A 122 -17.19 -33.82 27.50
CA VAL A 122 -17.86 -34.54 26.40
C VAL A 122 -19.15 -33.84 25.95
N GLU A 123 -19.90 -33.25 26.88
CA GLU A 123 -21.10 -32.46 26.55
C GLU A 123 -20.75 -31.20 25.75
N VAL A 124 -19.64 -30.52 26.10
CA VAL A 124 -19.10 -29.37 25.35
C VAL A 124 -18.67 -29.81 23.95
N ASP A 125 -17.90 -30.88 23.81
CA ASP A 125 -17.43 -31.38 22.51
C ASP A 125 -18.58 -31.79 21.61
N THR A 126 -19.61 -32.44 22.18
CA THR A 126 -20.83 -32.81 21.46
C THR A 126 -21.58 -31.56 20.97
N ALA A 127 -21.67 -30.51 21.80
CA ALA A 127 -22.31 -29.26 21.43
C ALA A 127 -21.54 -28.50 20.33
N ILE A 128 -20.20 -28.55 20.35
CA ILE A 128 -19.33 -27.98 19.29
C ILE A 128 -19.52 -28.76 17.98
N ALA A 129 -19.45 -30.10 18.05
CA ALA A 129 -19.61 -30.97 16.88
C ALA A 129 -21.01 -30.84 16.25
N ALA A 130 -22.07 -30.80 17.06
CA ALA A 130 -23.45 -30.61 16.60
C ALA A 130 -23.63 -29.28 15.83
N ARG A 131 -22.84 -28.26 16.15
CA ARG A 131 -22.86 -26.95 15.49
C ARG A 131 -21.90 -26.84 14.32
N ARG A 132 -21.16 -27.91 13.98
CA ARG A 132 -20.21 -27.95 12.85
C ARG A 132 -19.18 -26.82 12.89
N ILE A 133 -18.74 -26.45 14.09
CA ILE A 133 -17.68 -25.47 14.28
C ILE A 133 -16.36 -26.19 14.03
N PHE A 134 -15.68 -25.85 12.95
CA PHE A 134 -14.36 -26.37 12.60
C PHE A 134 -13.39 -25.19 12.50
N ASP A 135 -12.16 -25.39 12.95
CA ASP A 135 -11.06 -24.47 12.67
C ASP A 135 -10.73 -24.61 11.17
N GLU A 136 -10.89 -23.54 10.41
CA GLU A 136 -10.49 -23.52 8.99
C GLU A 136 -8.96 -23.37 8.92
N PRO A 137 -8.25 -24.17 8.10
CA PRO A 137 -6.79 -24.18 8.05
C PRO A 137 -6.15 -22.92 7.45
#